data_AF-A0A972ZWA0-F1
#
_entry.id   AF-A0A972ZWA0-F1
#
_cell.length_a   1.000
_cell.length_b   1.000
_cell.length_c   1.000
_cell.angle_alpha   90.00
_cell.angle_beta   90.00
_cell.angle_gamma   90.00
#
_symmetry.space_group_name_H-M   'P 1'
#
loop_
_entity.id
_entity.type
_entity.pdbx_description
1 polymer ?
#
loop_
_entity_poly.entity_id
_entity_poly.type
_entity_poly.pdbx_seq_one_letter_code
_entity_poly.pdbx_strand_id
1 'polypeptide(L)'
;DILRGPVDTEMTAIDSAVKQIGDAERGVIIVIREHHPEWVARQVDKKHGRLKEEETDLRHYGIGAQILVDLGVKEMILLSNNKRNIVGLEGYGLKVVGQKALNDRY
;
A
#
# COMPACT_ATOMS: atom_id res chain seq x y z
N ASP A 1 -7.66 1.97 12.79
CA ASP A 1 -7.15 3.11 13.54
C ASP A 1 -8.32 3.79 14.26
N ILE A 2 -8.80 3.21 15.38
CA ILE A 2 -9.95 3.76 16.15
C ILE A 2 -9.66 3.76 17.68
N LEU A 3 -8.44 3.49 18.15
CA LEU A 3 -8.19 3.50 19.60
C LEU A 3 -6.79 4.02 19.96
N ARG A 4 -6.68 5.34 20.21
CA ARG A 4 -6.02 5.98 21.38
C ARG A 4 -5.30 7.29 21.04
N GLY A 5 -5.46 8.25 21.96
CA GLY A 5 -4.41 9.21 22.34
C GLY A 5 -4.61 10.64 21.84
N PRO A 6 -4.12 11.65 22.59
CA PRO A 6 -4.09 13.02 22.10
C PRO A 6 -3.28 13.03 20.79
N VAL A 7 -3.88 13.58 19.75
CA VAL A 7 -3.30 13.62 18.41
C VAL A 7 -2.13 14.58 18.45
N ASP A 8 -0.93 14.03 18.65
CA ASP A 8 0.31 14.74 18.40
C ASP A 8 0.29 15.20 16.93
N THR A 9 0.68 16.46 16.70
CA THR A 9 0.58 17.24 15.46
C THR A 9 1.38 16.70 14.26
N GLU A 10 1.73 15.41 14.24
CA GLU A 10 2.29 14.75 13.07
C GLU A 10 1.16 14.08 12.27
N MET A 11 0.93 14.53 11.03
CA MET A 11 0.00 13.84 10.13
C MET A 11 0.46 12.41 9.92
N THR A 12 -0.43 11.44 10.21
CA THR A 12 -0.16 10.05 9.86
C THR A 12 -0.14 9.88 8.34
N ALA A 13 0.43 8.76 7.86
CA ALA A 13 0.40 8.45 6.42
C ALA A 13 -1.03 8.37 5.87
N ILE A 14 -2.00 7.97 6.72
CA ILE A 14 -3.43 7.94 6.35
C ILE A 14 -3.96 9.37 6.20
N ASP A 15 -3.68 10.25 7.16
CA ASP A 15 -4.12 11.65 7.09
C ASP A 15 -3.57 12.36 5.85
N SER A 16 -2.30 12.11 5.52
CA SER A 16 -1.68 12.63 4.30
C SER A 16 -2.32 12.07 3.03
N ALA A 17 -2.57 10.77 2.96
CA ALA A 17 -3.24 10.17 1.82
C ALA A 17 -4.66 10.75 1.63
N VAL A 18 -5.44 10.85 2.72
CA VAL A 18 -6.79 11.41 2.69
C VAL A 18 -6.78 12.86 2.24
N LYS A 19 -5.86 13.68 2.76
CA LYS A 19 -5.72 15.08 2.35
C LYS A 19 -5.37 15.19 0.86
N GLN A 20 -4.35 14.48 0.40
CA GLN A 20 -3.91 14.52 -1.00
C GLN A 20 -5.00 14.03 -1.97
N ILE A 21 -5.81 13.05 -1.56
CA ILE A 21 -6.95 12.58 -2.35
C ILE A 21 -8.07 13.62 -2.38
N GLY A 22 -8.34 14.28 -1.25
CA GLY A 22 -9.29 15.39 -1.17
C GLY A 22 -8.92 16.53 -2.12
N ASP A 23 -7.65 16.91 -2.15
CA ASP A 23 -7.13 17.94 -3.07
C ASP A 23 -7.21 17.52 -4.55
N ALA A 24 -7.19 16.22 -4.83
CA ALA A 24 -7.29 15.66 -6.18
C ALA A 24 -8.73 15.39 -6.65
N GLU A 25 -9.74 15.69 -5.82
CA GLU A 25 -11.19 15.44 -6.00
C GLU A 25 -11.61 13.96 -6.18
N ARG A 26 -10.70 13.09 -6.58
CA ARG A 26 -10.93 11.65 -6.77
C ARG A 26 -9.71 10.84 -6.36
N GLY A 27 -9.95 9.71 -5.69
CA GLY A 27 -8.91 8.75 -5.33
C GLY A 27 -9.48 7.53 -4.66
N VAL A 28 -8.63 6.50 -4.54
CA VAL A 28 -8.98 5.23 -3.89
C VAL A 28 -7.92 4.95 -2.83
N ILE A 29 -8.36 4.65 -1.61
CA ILE A 29 -7.50 4.14 -0.54
C ILE A 29 -7.82 2.66 -0.35
N ILE A 30 -6.82 1.80 -0.54
CA ILE A 30 -6.95 0.36 -0.26
C ILE A 30 -6.19 0.09 1.03
N VAL A 31 -6.94 -0.28 2.07
CA VAL A 31 -6.37 -0.68 3.38
C VAL A 31 -6.39 -2.20 3.47
N ILE A 32 -5.22 -2.81 3.29
CA ILE A 32 -5.06 -4.26 3.48
C ILE A 32 -4.80 -4.50 4.97
N ARG A 33 -5.77 -5.10 5.68
CA ARG A 33 -5.58 -5.52 7.07
C ARG A 33 -5.01 -6.94 7.10
N GLU A 34 -3.74 -7.06 7.49
CA GLU A 34 -3.17 -8.36 7.82
C GLU A 34 -3.60 -8.77 9.23
N HIS A 35 -4.40 -9.84 9.35
CA HIS A 35 -4.45 -10.62 10.57
C HIS A 35 -3.36 -11.67 10.47
N HIS A 36 -2.25 -11.46 11.17
CA HIS A 36 -1.09 -12.34 11.08
C HIS A 36 -0.88 -13.19 12.34
N PRO A 37 -1.69 -14.23 12.60
CA PRO A 37 -1.42 -15.15 13.71
C PRO A 37 -0.09 -15.91 13.54
N GLU A 38 0.46 -15.98 12.32
CA GLU A 38 1.63 -16.83 12.00
C GLU A 38 2.99 -16.12 12.10
N TRP A 39 3.05 -14.94 12.73
CA TRP A 39 4.30 -14.17 12.86
C TRP A 39 5.41 -14.94 13.59
N VAL A 40 5.04 -15.81 14.54
CA VAL A 40 5.98 -16.67 15.27
C VAL A 40 6.60 -17.73 14.35
N ALA A 41 5.79 -18.39 13.51
CA ALA A 41 6.28 -19.37 12.53
C ALA A 41 7.18 -18.71 11.47
N ARG A 42 6.81 -17.51 11.02
CA ARG A 42 7.60 -16.71 10.06
C ARG A 42 8.97 -16.28 10.58
N GLN A 43 9.15 -16.04 11.88
CA GLN A 43 10.47 -15.74 12.46
C GLN A 43 11.42 -16.94 12.33
N VAL A 44 10.88 -18.17 12.42
CA VAL A 44 11.66 -19.41 12.28
C VAL A 44 12.10 -19.61 10.82
N ASP A 45 11.21 -19.38 9.85
CA ASP A 45 11.54 -19.51 8.42
C ASP A 45 12.44 -18.39 7.89
N LYS A 46 12.28 -17.14 8.39
CA LYS A 46 13.20 -16.04 8.05
C LYS A 46 14.64 -16.35 8.48
N LYS A 47 14.84 -16.98 9.64
CA LYS A 47 16.18 -17.39 10.13
C LYS A 47 16.83 -18.50 9.31
N HIS A 48 16.03 -19.30 8.60
CA HIS A 48 16.51 -20.41 7.76
C HIS A 48 16.53 -20.06 6.26
N GLY A 49 16.23 -18.81 5.88
CA GLY A 49 16.29 -18.33 4.49
C GLY A 49 15.26 -18.97 3.55
N ARG A 50 14.20 -19.60 4.08
CA ARG A 50 13.21 -20.36 3.28
C ARG A 50 12.10 -19.49 2.69
N LEU A 51 11.96 -18.24 3.15
CA LEU A 51 10.96 -17.30 2.65
C LEU A 51 11.65 -16.06 2.07
N LYS A 52 11.45 -15.82 0.78
CA LYS A 52 11.90 -14.61 0.08
C LYS A 52 10.83 -13.52 0.26
N GLU A 53 11.18 -12.36 0.81
CA GLU A 53 10.25 -11.26 1.09
C GLU A 53 9.41 -10.83 -0.13
N GLU A 54 9.92 -11.07 -1.34
CA GLU A 54 9.24 -10.79 -2.61
C GLU A 54 7.92 -11.58 -2.78
N GLU A 55 7.83 -12.83 -2.33
CA GLU A 55 6.63 -13.65 -2.59
C GLU A 55 5.41 -13.21 -1.78
N THR A 56 5.63 -12.67 -0.59
CA THR A 56 4.54 -12.19 0.28
C THR A 56 3.97 -10.87 -0.23
N ASP A 57 4.83 -9.97 -0.69
CA ASP A 57 4.41 -8.67 -1.18
C ASP A 57 3.63 -8.79 -2.51
N LEU A 58 4.09 -9.65 -3.42
CA LEU A 58 3.39 -9.91 -4.69
C LEU A 58 1.96 -10.42 -4.48
N ARG A 59 1.74 -11.26 -3.46
CA ARG A 59 0.42 -11.81 -3.13
C ARG A 59 -0.54 -10.72 -2.66
N HIS A 60 -0.06 -9.78 -1.83
CA HIS A 60 -0.85 -8.64 -1.39
C HIS A 60 -1.12 -7.65 -2.52
N TYR A 61 -0.14 -7.40 -3.38
CA TYR A 61 -0.32 -6.56 -4.57
C TYR A 61 -1.32 -7.16 -5.56
N GLY A 62 -1.39 -8.48 -5.71
CA GLY A 62 -2.39 -9.13 -6.57
C GLY A 62 -3.83 -8.83 -6.14
N ILE A 63 -4.11 -8.91 -4.84
CA ILE A 63 -5.44 -8.57 -4.30
C ILE A 63 -5.73 -7.07 -4.50
N GLY A 64 -4.77 -6.19 -4.20
CA GLY A 64 -4.93 -4.75 -4.42
C GLY A 64 -5.16 -4.40 -5.89
N ALA A 65 -4.45 -5.05 -6.80
CA ALA A 65 -4.60 -4.88 -8.24
C ALA A 65 -5.99 -5.30 -8.72
N GLN A 66 -6.49 -6.46 -8.26
CA GLN A 66 -7.82 -6.92 -8.64
C GLN A 66 -8.92 -5.96 -8.16
N ILE A 67 -8.82 -5.45 -6.92
CA ILE A 67 -9.74 -4.43 -6.41
C ILE A 67 -9.74 -3.18 -7.30
N LEU A 68 -8.57 -2.71 -7.73
CA LEU A 68 -8.47 -1.55 -8.61
C LEU A 68 -9.12 -1.78 -9.98
N VAL A 69 -8.93 -2.98 -10.56
CA VAL A 69 -9.59 -3.37 -11.81
C VAL A 69 -11.10 -3.41 -11.67
N ASP A 70 -11.60 -4.00 -10.58
CA ASP A 70 -13.04 -4.10 -10.30
C ASP A 70 -13.67 -2.71 -10.09
N LEU A 71 -12.90 -1.74 -9.57
CA LEU A 71 -13.28 -0.33 -9.48
C LEU A 71 -13.17 0.44 -10.81
N GLY A 72 -12.71 -0.21 -11.88
CA GLY A 72 -12.57 0.37 -13.21
C GLY A 72 -11.33 1.26 -13.39
N VAL A 73 -10.36 1.19 -12.47
CA VAL A 73 -9.09 1.93 -12.58
C VAL A 73 -8.27 1.34 -13.73
N LYS A 74 -7.66 2.21 -14.53
CA LYS A 74 -6.76 1.83 -15.64
C LYS A 74 -5.41 2.54 -15.52
N GLU A 75 -5.46 3.83 -15.22
CA GLU A 75 -4.28 4.66 -14.99
C GLU A 75 -4.39 5.34 -13.63
N MET A 76 -3.29 5.37 -12.87
CA MET A 76 -3.27 5.97 -11.53
C MET A 76 -1.94 6.63 -11.21
N ILE A 77 -1.99 7.63 -10.33
CA ILE A 77 -0.83 8.16 -9.62
C ILE A 77 -0.74 7.43 -8.30
N LEU A 78 0.38 6.76 -8.04
CA LEU A 78 0.58 6.03 -6.80
C LEU A 78 1.11 6.98 -5.70
N LEU A 79 0.45 6.96 -4.54
CA LEU A 79 0.98 7.57 -3.32
C LEU A 79 1.81 6.53 -2.54
N SER A 80 3.14 6.65 -2.58
CA SER A 80 4.05 5.71 -1.88
C SER A 80 5.42 6.33 -1.62
N ASN A 81 5.93 6.16 -0.40
CA ASN A 81 7.30 6.51 -0.03
C ASN A 81 8.33 5.43 -0.37
N ASN A 82 7.89 4.23 -0.76
CA ASN A 82 8.76 3.13 -1.14
C ASN A 82 9.01 3.14 -2.66
N LYS A 83 10.27 3.26 -3.07
CA LYS A 83 10.74 3.14 -4.46
C LYS A 83 10.86 1.67 -4.89
N ARG A 84 9.84 0.86 -4.64
CA ARG A 84 9.83 -0.52 -5.13
C ARG A 84 9.28 -0.53 -6.55
N ASN A 85 9.93 -1.29 -7.43
CA ASN A 85 9.40 -1.55 -8.75
C ASN A 85 8.11 -2.34 -8.59
N ILE A 86 6.98 -1.73 -8.95
CA ILE A 86 5.69 -2.40 -8.90
C ILE A 86 5.55 -3.18 -10.20
N VAL A 87 6.18 -4.34 -10.20
CA VAL A 87 6.16 -5.28 -11.31
C VAL A 87 4.86 -6.08 -11.22
N GLY A 88 4.21 -6.32 -12.37
CA GLY A 88 3.05 -7.20 -12.47
C GLY A 88 1.68 -6.52 -12.53
N LEU A 89 1.57 -5.20 -12.32
CA LEU A 89 0.30 -4.47 -12.51
C LEU A 89 -0.15 -4.42 -13.97
N GLU A 90 0.80 -4.43 -14.91
CA GLU A 90 0.51 -4.44 -16.35
C GLU A 90 -0.29 -5.69 -16.76
N GLY A 91 -0.07 -6.83 -16.09
CA GLY A 91 -0.83 -8.06 -16.31
C GLY A 91 -2.30 -7.96 -15.89
N TYR A 92 -2.66 -6.97 -15.07
CA TYR A 92 -4.03 -6.64 -14.67
C TYR A 92 -4.61 -5.49 -15.51
N GLY A 93 -3.88 -4.96 -16.51
CA GLY A 93 -4.29 -3.79 -17.28
C GLY A 93 -4.20 -2.47 -16.50
N LEU A 94 -3.40 -2.43 -15.44
CA LEU A 94 -3.17 -1.26 -14.60
C LEU A 94 -1.84 -0.59 -14.96
N LYS A 95 -1.86 0.74 -15.08
CA LYS A 95 -0.68 1.55 -15.41
C LYS A 95 -0.46 2.63 -14.36
N VAL A 96 0.74 2.66 -13.80
CA VAL A 96 1.18 3.76 -12.93
C VAL A 96 1.73 4.88 -13.81
N VAL A 97 0.99 5.98 -13.92
CA VAL A 97 1.38 7.14 -14.75
C VAL A 97 2.18 8.19 -13.98
N GLY A 98 2.28 8.04 -12.66
CA GLY A 98 3.10 8.88 -11.80
C GLY A 98 3.20 8.30 -10.39
N GLN A 99 4.18 8.79 -9.63
CA GLN A 99 4.33 8.47 -8.22
C GLN A 99 4.53 9.75 -7.43
N LYS A 100 3.81 9.89 -6.31
CA LYS A 100 3.99 10.97 -5.34
C LYS A 100 4.32 10.38 -3.97
N ALA A 101 5.12 11.11 -3.20
CA ALA A 101 5.43 10.74 -1.83
C ALA A 101 4.22 11.02 -0.92
N LEU A 102 4.05 10.17 0.10
CA LEU A 102 3.08 10.39 1.17
C LEU A 102 3.55 11.46 2.18
N ASN A 103 4.80 11.93 2.08
CA ASN A 103 5.33 12.97 2.95
C ASN A 103 5.64 14.22 2.14
N ASP A 104 4.76 15.22 2.18
CA ASP A 104 5.22 16.60 2.08
C ASP A 104 5.64 17.00 3.49
N ARG A 105 6.95 16.89 3.78
CA ARG A 105 7.54 17.51 4.96
C ARG A 105 7.41 19.02 4.77
N TYR A 106 6.55 19.66 5.55
CA TYR A 106 6.67 21.08 5.88
C TYR A 106 7.53 21.23 7.13
#